data_AF-A0A4U9U359-F1
#
_entry.id   AF-A0A4U9U359-F1
#
_cell.length_a   1.000
_cell.length_b   1.000
_cell.length_c   1.000
_cell.angle_alpha   90.00
_cell.angle_beta   90.00
_cell.angle_gamma   90.00
#
_symmetry.space_group_name_H-M   'P 1'
#
loop_
_entity.id
_entity.type
_entity.pdbx_description
1 polymer ?
#
loop_
_entity_poly.entity_id
_entity_poly.type
_entity_poly.pdbx_seq_one_letter_code
_entity_poly.pdbx_strand_id
1 'polypeptide(L)'
;MRYAAGGSLLCFDKLVSEGTDPAYAEKLIQFGWETITEALKQGGITLMMDRLSNPAKLRAYALSEQLKGIMAPLFQKHMDDIISGEFSQRYDGRLGRRRCETADLA
;
A
#
# COMPACT_ATOMS: atom_id res chain seq x y z
N MET A 1 12.09 11.21 -0.63
CA MET A 1 11.13 10.38 -1.41
C MET A 1 10.95 9.04 -0.70
N ARG A 2 10.05 8.94 0.30
CA ARG A 2 9.96 7.75 1.19
C ARG A 2 8.52 7.25 1.49
N TYR A 3 7.49 7.75 0.81
CA TYR A 3 6.10 7.32 1.02
C TYR A 3 5.48 6.79 -0.28
N ALA A 4 5.82 5.57 -0.70
CA ALA A 4 5.36 5.01 -1.99
C ALA A 4 4.29 3.91 -1.86
N ALA A 5 3.84 3.56 -0.65
CA ALA A 5 2.70 2.67 -0.45
C ALA A 5 1.49 3.48 0.03
N GLY A 6 0.33 3.30 -0.62
CA GLY A 6 -0.90 4.06 -0.29
C GLY A 6 -1.29 3.96 1.20
N GLY A 7 -0.99 2.83 1.85
CA GLY A 7 -1.19 2.67 3.29
C GLY A 7 -0.25 3.51 4.16
N SER A 8 1.01 3.71 3.77
CA SER A 8 1.97 4.50 4.55
C SER A 8 1.60 5.98 4.63
N LEU A 9 1.11 6.55 3.52
CA LEU A 9 0.67 7.94 3.48
C LEU A 9 -0.56 8.15 4.36
N LEU A 10 -1.59 7.31 4.18
CA LEU A 10 -2.82 7.40 4.97
C LEU A 10 -2.58 7.22 6.46
N CYS A 11 -1.75 6.26 6.87
CA CYS A 11 -1.43 6.03 8.28
C CYS A 11 -0.63 7.20 8.88
N PHE A 12 0.33 7.76 8.13
CA PHE A 12 1.10 8.91 8.57
C PHE A 12 0.20 10.14 8.78
N ASP A 13 -0.59 10.49 7.76
CA ASP A 13 -1.52 11.63 7.82
C ASP A 13 -2.51 11.48 8.98
N LYS A 14 -3.00 10.25 9.19
CA LYS A 14 -3.91 9.94 10.28
C LYS A 14 -3.25 10.15 11.65
N LEU A 15 -2.03 9.64 11.86
CA LEU A 15 -1.31 9.79 13.13
C LEU A 15 -1.02 11.26 13.46
N VAL A 16 -0.58 12.03 12.47
CA VAL A 16 -0.32 13.47 12.65
C VAL A 16 -1.61 14.23 12.94
N SER A 17 -2.72 13.89 12.27
CA SER A 17 -4.03 14.50 12.52
C SER A 17 -4.56 14.25 13.94
N GLU A 18 -4.14 13.15 14.57
CA GLU A 18 -4.49 12.79 15.95
C GLU A 18 -3.52 13.34 16.99
N GLY A 19 -2.55 14.17 16.58
CA GLY A 19 -1.61 14.86 17.48
C GLY A 19 -0.32 14.09 17.77
N THR A 20 -0.02 13.04 17.00
CA THR A 20 1.27 12.34 17.10
C THR A 20 2.38 13.21 16.51
N ASP A 21 3.54 13.26 17.17
CA ASP A 21 4.73 13.93 16.64
C ASP A 21 5.10 13.38 15.24
N PRO A 22 5.27 14.24 14.22
CA PRO A 22 5.57 13.79 12.86
C PRO A 22 6.85 12.95 12.76
N ALA A 23 7.91 13.28 13.51
CA ALA A 23 9.15 12.51 13.45
C ALA A 23 8.97 11.11 14.06
N TYR A 24 8.18 11.00 15.13
CA TYR A 24 7.77 9.71 15.67
C TYR A 24 6.87 8.93 14.71
N ALA A 25 5.87 9.56 14.10
CA ALA A 25 4.96 8.91 13.15
C ALA A 25 5.72 8.39 11.91
N GLU A 26 6.65 9.18 11.35
CA GLU A 26 7.52 8.75 10.26
C GLU A 26 8.31 7.49 10.64
N LYS A 27 8.98 7.53 11.80
CA LYS A 27 9.77 6.39 12.29
C LYS A 27 8.89 5.15 12.51
N LEU A 28 7.71 5.32 13.10
CA LEU A 28 6.77 4.23 13.35
C LEU A 28 6.34 3.55 12.05
N ILE A 29 5.97 4.33 11.03
CA ILE A 29 5.55 3.77 9.74
C ILE A 29 6.73 3.15 9.00
N GLN A 30 7.89 3.82 8.97
CA GLN A 30 9.07 3.35 8.23
C GLN A 30 9.55 1.97 8.72
N PHE A 31 9.66 1.77 10.03
CA PHE A 31 10.15 0.51 10.61
C PHE A 31 9.02 -0.45 11.02
N GLY A 32 7.80 0.04 11.15
CA GLY A 32 6.63 -0.76 11.52
C GLY A 32 6.33 -1.84 10.48
N TRP A 33 6.37 -1.49 9.19
CA TRP A 33 6.17 -2.45 8.09
C TRP A 33 7.22 -3.56 8.11
N GLU A 34 8.50 -3.22 8.28
CA GLU A 34 9.59 -4.20 8.37
C GLU A 34 9.37 -5.16 9.54
N THR A 35 9.02 -4.63 10.71
CA THR A 35 8.82 -5.43 11.92
C THR A 35 7.67 -6.43 11.79
N ILE A 36 6.53 -6.01 11.23
CA ILE A 36 5.38 -6.93 11.05
C ILE A 36 5.61 -7.92 9.91
N THR A 37 6.29 -7.49 8.84
CA THR A 37 6.56 -8.36 7.68
C THR A 37 7.64 -9.40 7.97
N GLU A 38 8.53 -9.18 8.94
CA GLU A 38 9.47 -10.23 9.37
C GLU A 38 8.72 -11.39 10.04
N ALA A 39 7.71 -11.12 10.88
CA ALA A 39 6.85 -12.18 11.43
C ALA A 39 6.04 -12.89 10.32
N LEU A 40 5.55 -12.12 9.34
CA LEU A 40 4.86 -12.65 8.16
C LEU A 40 5.77 -13.59 7.33
N LYS A 41 7.04 -13.23 7.16
CA LYS A 41 8.02 -14.02 6.42
C LYS A 41 8.33 -15.35 7.10
N GLN A 42 8.46 -15.36 8.42
CA GLN A 42 8.82 -16.55 9.17
C GLN A 42 7.69 -17.57 9.31
N GLY A 43 6.42 -17.11 9.36
CA GLY A 43 5.29 -18.00 9.67
C GLY A 43 3.94 -17.60 9.09
N GLY A 44 3.96 -16.78 8.04
CA GLY A 44 2.75 -16.32 7.36
C GLY A 44 1.89 -15.40 8.22
N ILE A 45 0.66 -15.17 7.75
CA ILE A 45 -0.29 -14.23 8.38
C ILE A 45 -0.62 -14.68 9.80
N THR A 46 -0.69 -15.98 10.04
CA THR A 46 -0.96 -16.56 11.37
C THR A 46 0.06 -16.08 12.40
N LEU A 47 1.36 -16.26 12.11
CA LEU A 47 2.40 -15.84 13.04
C LEU A 47 2.42 -14.32 13.26
N MET A 48 2.17 -13.54 12.20
CA MET A 48 2.05 -12.08 12.31
C MET A 48 0.91 -11.67 13.26
N MET A 49 -0.27 -12.29 13.12
CA MET A 49 -1.42 -11.99 13.97
C MET A 49 -1.22 -12.47 15.41
N ASP A 50 -0.48 -13.56 15.62
CA ASP A 50 -0.15 -14.07 16.96
C ASP A 50 0.79 -13.16 17.76
N ARG A 51 1.45 -12.20 17.12
CA ARG A 51 2.21 -11.14 17.82
C ARG A 51 1.31 -10.10 18.50
N LEU A 52 0.03 -10.06 18.17
CA LEU A 52 -0.94 -9.13 18.75
C LEU A 52 -1.59 -9.72 20.00
N SER A 53 -1.96 -8.85 20.95
CA SER A 53 -2.83 -9.24 22.06
C SER A 53 -4.21 -9.68 21.54
N ASN A 54 -4.92 -10.53 22.30
CA ASN A 54 -6.21 -11.06 21.87
C ASN A 54 -7.23 -9.97 21.46
N PRO A 55 -7.41 -8.86 22.21
CA PRO A 55 -8.29 -7.77 21.77
C PRO A 55 -7.82 -7.09 20.48
N ALA A 56 -6.51 -6.89 20.33
CA ALA A 56 -5.93 -6.29 19.14
C ALA A 56 -6.08 -7.20 17.92
N LYS A 57 -5.95 -8.52 18.08
CA LYS A 57 -6.16 -9.52 17.02
C LYS A 57 -7.58 -9.48 16.48
N LEU A 58 -8.59 -9.41 17.35
CA LEU A 58 -10.00 -9.27 16.95
C LEU A 58 -10.24 -7.98 16.18
N ARG A 59 -9.68 -6.85 16.66
CA ARG A 59 -9.82 -5.57 15.97
C ARG A 59 -9.12 -5.57 14.60
N ALA A 60 -7.91 -6.11 14.53
CA ALA A 60 -7.16 -6.21 13.29
C ALA A 60 -7.87 -7.10 12.25
N TYR A 61 -8.45 -8.22 12.67
CA TYR A 61 -9.27 -9.07 11.81
C TYR A 61 -10.51 -8.33 11.28
N ALA A 62 -11.27 -7.67 12.16
CA ALA A 62 -12.46 -6.91 11.76
C ALA A 62 -12.13 -5.79 10.75
N LEU A 63 -11.03 -5.05 10.97
CA LEU A 63 -10.56 -4.03 10.04
C LEU A 63 -10.12 -4.63 8.70
N SER A 64 -9.47 -5.80 8.70
CA SER A 64 -9.06 -6.50 7.48
C SER A 64 -10.27 -6.87 6.61
N GLU A 65 -11.33 -7.40 7.21
CA GLU A 65 -12.55 -7.78 6.46
C GLU A 65 -13.27 -6.54 5.89
N GLN A 66 -13.33 -5.44 6.65
CA GLN A 66 -13.86 -4.16 6.13
C GLN A 66 -13.04 -3.63 4.95
N LEU A 67 -11.71 -3.66 5.07
CA LEU A 67 -10.80 -3.20 4.02
C LEU A 67 -10.93 -4.05 2.76
N LYS A 68 -11.02 -5.37 2.87
CA LYS A 68 -11.27 -6.25 1.71
C LYS A 68 -12.56 -5.88 0.99
N GLY A 69 -13.65 -5.61 1.74
CA GLY A 69 -14.92 -5.19 1.14
C GLY A 69 -14.80 -3.88 0.35
N ILE A 70 -14.12 -2.88 0.93
CA ILE A 70 -13.92 -1.56 0.28
C ILE A 70 -13.00 -1.68 -0.93
N MET A 71 -11.92 -2.48 -0.84
CA MET A 71 -10.88 -2.55 -1.86
C MET A 71 -11.17 -3.57 -2.97
N ALA A 72 -12.07 -4.53 -2.77
CA ALA A 72 -12.43 -5.56 -3.75
C ALA A 72 -12.65 -5.02 -5.19
N PRO A 73 -13.51 -4.01 -5.43
CA PRO A 73 -13.73 -3.50 -6.79
C PRO A 73 -12.48 -2.87 -7.41
N LEU A 74 -11.63 -2.21 -6.59
CA LEU A 74 -10.39 -1.61 -7.06
C LEU A 74 -9.38 -2.68 -7.51
N PHE A 75 -9.22 -3.74 -6.72
CA PHE A 75 -8.32 -4.84 -7.03
C PHE A 75 -8.79 -5.65 -8.24
N GLN A 76 -10.11 -5.90 -8.35
CA GLN A 76 -10.70 -6.57 -9.51
C GLN A 76 -10.45 -5.78 -10.79
N LYS A 77 -10.80 -4.48 -10.81
CA LYS A 77 -10.51 -3.61 -11.95
C LYS A 77 -9.03 -3.64 -12.33
N HIS A 78 -8.13 -3.57 -11.36
CA HIS A 78 -6.70 -3.61 -11.64
C HIS A 78 -6.27 -4.91 -12.31
N MET A 79 -6.79 -6.05 -11.86
CA MET A 79 -6.55 -7.35 -12.50
C MET A 79 -7.17 -7.43 -13.89
N ASP A 80 -8.38 -6.88 -14.09
CA ASP A 80 -9.06 -6.84 -15.39
C ASP A 80 -8.26 -5.99 -16.40
N ASP A 81 -7.76 -4.81 -16.00
CA ASP A 81 -6.87 -3.96 -16.80
C ASP A 81 -5.59 -4.73 -17.19
N ILE A 82 -5.04 -5.58 -16.31
CA ILE A 82 -3.86 -6.41 -16.60
C ILE A 82 -4.19 -7.50 -17.61
N ILE A 83 -5.25 -8.27 -17.38
CA ILE A 83 -5.62 -9.43 -18.20
C ILE A 83 -6.06 -8.99 -19.60
N SER A 84 -6.79 -7.89 -19.72
CA SER A 84 -7.20 -7.31 -21.00
C SER A 84 -6.04 -6.68 -21.79
N GLY A 85 -4.88 -6.48 -21.16
CA GLY A 85 -3.73 -5.79 -21.74
C GLY A 85 -3.84 -4.26 -21.75
N GLU A 86 -4.95 -3.69 -21.25
CA GLU A 86 -5.13 -2.23 -21.15
C GLU A 86 -4.04 -1.59 -20.27
N PHE A 87 -3.66 -2.27 -19.19
CA PHE A 87 -2.57 -1.85 -18.32
C PHE A 87 -1.28 -1.64 -19.12
N SER A 88 -0.83 -2.65 -19.86
CA SER A 88 0.41 -2.62 -20.65
C SER A 88 0.34 -1.57 -21.77
N GLN A 89 -0.79 -1.47 -22.47
CA GLN A 89 -1.01 -0.45 -23.51
C GLN A 89 -0.91 0.97 -22.96
N ARG A 90 -1.46 1.22 -21.76
CA ARG A 90 -1.38 2.53 -21.08
C ARG A 90 0.05 2.90 -20.71
N TYR A 91 0.92 1.92 -20.44
CA TYR A 91 2.35 2.15 -20.21
C TYR A 91 3.11 2.44 -21.51
N ASP A 92 2.85 1.66 -22.56
CA ASP A 92 3.50 1.88 -23.86
C ASP A 92 3.09 3.22 -24.48
N GLY A 93 1.81 3.59 -24.39
CA GLY A 93 1.33 4.92 -24.83
C GLY A 93 1.98 6.09 -24.07
N ARG A 94 2.34 5.91 -22.79
CA ARG A 94 3.11 6.91 -22.03
C ARG A 94 4.56 6.99 -22.46
N LEU A 95 5.17 5.87 -22.86
CA LEU A 95 6.52 5.84 -23.41
C LEU A 95 6.57 6.38 -24.85
N GLY A 96 5.52 6.15 -25.63
CA GLY A 96 5.34 6.70 -26.98
C GLY A 96 5.19 8.23 -26.96
N ARG A 97 4.39 8.79 -26.04
CA ARG A 97 4.26 10.26 -25.90
C ARG A 97 5.57 10.94 -25.48
N ARG A 98 6.36 10.34 -24.59
CA ARG A 98 7.68 10.89 -24.21
C ARG A 98 8.71 10.91 -25.35
N ARG A 99 8.56 10.07 -26.38
CA ARG A 99 9.44 10.09 -27.55
C ARG A 99 9.09 11.21 -28.54
N CYS A 100 7.81 11.59 -28.62
CA CYS A 100 7.35 12.64 -29.52
C CYS A 100 7.77 14.04 -29.04
N GLU A 101 7.73 14.30 -27.73
CA GLU A 101 8.12 15.61 -27.16
C GLU A 101 9.62 15.91 -27.26
N THR A 102 10.48 14.90 -27.43
CA THR A 102 11.92 15.10 -27.68
C THR A 102 12.27 15.25 -29.16
N ALA A 103 11.34 14.97 -30.08
CA ALA A 103 11.56 15.07 -31.52
C ALA A 103 11.21 16.46 -32.08
N ASP A 104 10.42 17.28 -31.37
CA ASP A 104 10.06 18.65 -31.74
C ASP A 104 11.02 19.73 -31.19
N LEU A 105 12.16 19.32 -30.61
CA LEU A 105 13.20 20.22 -30.07
C LEU A 105 14.54 20.12 -30.84
N ALA A 106 14.54 19.57 -32.06
CA ALA A 106 15.71 19.50 -32.95
C ALA A 106 15.51 20.35 -34.20
#